data_AF-A0A151WK49-F1
#
_entry.id   AF-A0A151WK49-F1
#
_cell.length_a   1.000
_cell.length_b   1.000
_cell.length_c   1.000
_cell.angle_alpha   90.00
_cell.angle_beta   90.00
_cell.angle_gamma   90.00
#
_symmetry.space_group_name_H-M   'P 1'
#
loop_
_entity.id
_entity.type
_entity.pdbx_description
1 polymer ?
#
loop_
_entity_poly.entity_id
_entity_poly.type
_entity_poly.pdbx_seq_one_letter_code
_entity_poly.pdbx_strand_id
1 'polypeptide(L)'
;MIDKRLQTYRTYQRFTRILLTICGCWYMPTKSDKSMHYYSICVLLTMIIMTMITLHTSYIHRHNLGNMMKNIGFAITGLSAILKVVSFTINRGSLINYHRILNDLFEEELMQNDKIRTIIFSSLHTMYILTYGYFALATTLILLYFAPSYLFIIRGFLHFHLSTNYTLPISRGYGHFWTVPDNFLYHLHLLFETTLTGLSGLMACSVDSFFGFYVYQFTSTMRAMNFRLTNPLPTEKFLDLLRMCVAKHQRLLRCRDTLEHVYGPIVFWHIVTNAILLCGLMYDAMPLSDFKGVSMFLTYAVIKFVQTFTYAWYGTVLINASEDFRNGIYFGEWFNSSLDHHVRTNVILIMMQKPMTINAVYSPVNITIFTNVSI
;
A
#
# COMPACT_ATOMS: atom_id res chain seq x y z
N MET A 1 -1.56 -21.19 22.08
CA MET A 1 -1.09 -19.84 21.69
C MET A 1 -0.82 -19.70 20.19
N ILE A 2 -0.27 -20.73 19.54
CA ILE A 2 0.15 -20.64 18.13
C ILE A 2 -1.04 -20.64 17.16
N ASP A 3 -2.11 -21.39 17.44
CA ASP A 3 -3.34 -21.37 16.62
C ASP A 3 -4.00 -19.99 16.60
N LYS A 4 -3.91 -19.24 17.71
CA LYS A 4 -4.41 -17.86 17.78
C LYS A 4 -3.62 -16.94 16.84
N ARG A 5 -2.30 -17.10 16.73
CA ARG A 5 -1.46 -16.29 15.81
C ARG A 5 -1.74 -16.65 14.35
N LEU A 6 -1.93 -17.93 14.06
CA LEU A 6 -2.34 -18.39 12.73
C LEU A 6 -3.71 -17.82 12.33
N GLN A 7 -4.68 -17.83 13.26
CA GLN A 7 -5.99 -17.22 13.04
C GLN A 7 -5.88 -15.70 12.79
N THR A 8 -5.02 -15.00 13.53
CA THR A 8 -4.74 -13.57 13.30
C THR A 8 -4.17 -13.34 11.90
N TYR A 9 -3.21 -14.17 11.47
CA TYR A 9 -2.66 -14.09 10.11
C TYR A 9 -3.73 -14.32 9.03
N ARG A 10 -4.57 -15.36 9.18
CA ARG A 10 -5.66 -15.63 8.23
C ARG A 10 -6.69 -14.50 8.19
N THR A 11 -6.98 -13.89 9.35
CA THR A 11 -7.84 -12.70 9.43
C THR A 11 -7.23 -11.53 8.68
N TYR A 12 -5.93 -11.27 8.86
CA TYR A 12 -5.20 -10.23 8.15
C TYR A 12 -5.19 -10.45 6.63
N GLN A 13 -4.89 -11.67 6.18
CA GLN A 13 -4.94 -12.06 4.77
C GLN A 13 -6.35 -11.89 4.18
N ARG A 14 -7.39 -12.26 4.93
CA ARG A 14 -8.78 -12.09 4.50
C ARG A 14 -9.16 -10.62 4.39
N PHE A 15 -8.75 -9.80 5.35
CA PHE A 15 -9.00 -8.37 5.35
C PHE A 15 -8.42 -7.70 4.11
N THR A 16 -7.12 -7.90 3.83
CA THR A 16 -6.47 -7.28 2.67
C THR A 16 -7.07 -7.76 1.34
N ARG A 17 -7.44 -9.04 1.25
CA ARG A 17 -8.19 -9.59 0.11
C ARG A 17 -9.56 -8.95 -0.09
N ILE A 18 -10.34 -8.77 0.98
CA ILE A 18 -11.67 -8.13 0.91
C ILE A 18 -11.53 -6.70 0.40
N LEU A 19 -10.58 -5.92 0.95
CA LEU A 19 -10.33 -4.56 0.49
C LEU A 19 -10.02 -4.52 -1.01
N LEU A 20 -9.12 -5.38 -1.48
CA LEU A 20 -8.74 -5.42 -2.90
C LEU A 20 -9.91 -5.84 -3.81
N THR A 21 -10.81 -6.69 -3.30
CA THR A 21 -12.02 -7.12 -4.02
C THR A 21 -13.04 -5.99 -4.15
N ILE A 22 -13.30 -5.25 -3.07
CA ILE A 22 -14.20 -4.08 -3.08
C ILE A 22 -13.66 -2.99 -4.02
N CYS A 23 -12.34 -2.87 -4.14
CA CYS A 23 -11.72 -1.94 -5.07
C CYS A 23 -11.73 -2.41 -6.54
N GLY A 24 -12.14 -3.65 -6.83
CA GLY A 24 -12.04 -4.20 -8.18
C GLY A 24 -10.60 -4.45 -8.64
N CYS A 25 -9.65 -4.56 -7.71
CA CYS A 25 -8.25 -4.89 -8.02
C CYS A 25 -7.91 -6.36 -7.73
N TRP A 26 -8.89 -7.17 -7.31
CA TRP A 26 -8.65 -8.58 -7.04
C TRP A 26 -8.37 -9.31 -8.36
N TYR A 27 -7.14 -9.82 -8.49
CA TYR A 27 -6.64 -10.39 -9.74
C TYR A 27 -6.79 -11.91 -9.81
N MET A 28 -6.96 -12.62 -8.68
CA MET A 28 -7.08 -14.08 -8.67
C MET A 28 -8.40 -14.55 -9.26
N PRO A 29 -8.40 -15.63 -10.06
CA PRO A 29 -9.60 -16.14 -10.69
C PRO A 29 -10.64 -16.55 -9.64
N THR A 30 -11.86 -16.07 -9.82
CA THR A 30 -13.02 -16.46 -9.02
C THR A 30 -14.05 -17.14 -9.91
N LYS A 31 -15.08 -17.79 -9.33
CA LYS A 31 -16.19 -18.37 -10.10
C LYS A 31 -16.90 -17.35 -11.01
N SER A 32 -16.69 -16.05 -10.78
CA SER A 32 -17.27 -14.94 -11.55
C SER A 32 -16.19 -14.06 -12.21
N ASP A 33 -15.20 -14.67 -12.87
CA ASP A 33 -14.03 -13.96 -13.41
C ASP A 33 -14.40 -12.82 -14.38
N LYS A 34 -15.39 -13.06 -15.26
CA LYS A 34 -15.89 -12.05 -16.21
C LYS A 34 -16.52 -10.85 -15.50
N SER A 35 -17.34 -11.10 -14.47
CA SER A 35 -18.01 -10.03 -13.70
C SER A 35 -16.99 -9.14 -12.97
N MET A 36 -15.91 -9.73 -12.49
CA MET A 36 -14.88 -8.99 -11.75
C MET A 36 -14.06 -8.09 -12.66
N HIS A 37 -13.82 -8.51 -13.92
CA HIS A 37 -13.18 -7.66 -14.92
C HIS A 37 -14.05 -6.46 -15.28
N TYR A 38 -15.35 -6.66 -15.52
CA TYR A 38 -16.30 -5.55 -15.75
C TYR A 38 -16.34 -4.59 -14.56
N TYR A 39 -16.34 -5.12 -13.33
CA TYR A 39 -16.30 -4.29 -12.13
C TYR A 39 -15.03 -3.44 -12.05
N SER A 40 -13.87 -3.99 -12.41
CA SER A 40 -12.59 -3.26 -12.47
C SER A 40 -12.65 -2.09 -13.46
N ILE A 41 -13.27 -2.29 -14.62
CA ILE A 41 -13.49 -1.26 -15.64
C ILE A 41 -14.44 -0.17 -15.11
N CYS A 42 -15.53 -0.55 -14.43
CA CYS A 42 -16.43 0.41 -13.81
C CYS A 42 -15.71 1.27 -12.77
N VAL A 43 -14.89 0.66 -11.90
CA VAL A 43 -14.09 1.40 -10.92
C VAL A 43 -13.12 2.35 -11.62
N LEU A 44 -12.44 1.90 -12.69
CA LEU A 44 -11.55 2.76 -13.48
C LEU A 44 -12.28 3.99 -14.04
N LEU A 45 -13.45 3.80 -14.64
CA LEU A 45 -14.27 4.89 -15.18
C LEU A 45 -14.69 5.88 -14.08
N THR A 46 -15.09 5.39 -12.90
CA THR A 46 -15.44 6.27 -11.77
C THR A 46 -14.25 7.10 -11.28
N MET A 47 -13.04 6.54 -11.28
CA MET A 47 -11.83 7.28 -10.92
C MET A 47 -11.48 8.34 -11.96
N ILE A 48 -11.67 8.05 -13.25
CA ILE A 48 -11.50 9.04 -14.33
C ILE A 48 -12.48 10.20 -14.14
N ILE A 49 -13.76 9.91 -13.88
CA ILE A 49 -14.77 10.96 -13.63
C ILE A 49 -14.35 11.84 -12.44
N MET A 50 -13.93 11.23 -11.33
CA MET A 50 -13.45 11.96 -10.15
C MET A 50 -12.25 12.87 -10.48
N THR A 51 -11.26 12.37 -11.25
CA THR A 51 -10.12 13.21 -11.68
C THR A 51 -10.55 14.38 -12.55
N MET A 52 -11.50 14.17 -13.46
CA MET A 52 -11.97 15.24 -14.35
C MET A 52 -12.71 16.33 -13.58
N ILE A 53 -13.60 15.96 -12.65
CA ILE A 53 -14.33 16.92 -11.80
C ILE A 53 -13.37 17.73 -10.93
N THR A 54 -12.37 17.07 -10.32
CA THR A 54 -11.42 17.73 -9.42
C THR A 54 -10.45 18.64 -10.17
N LEU A 55 -9.99 18.24 -11.37
CA LEU A 55 -9.21 19.11 -12.25
C LEU A 55 -10.02 20.32 -12.72
N HIS A 56 -11.28 20.12 -13.12
CA HIS A 56 -12.16 21.22 -13.52
C HIS A 56 -12.38 22.22 -12.36
N THR A 57 -12.67 21.69 -11.16
CA THR A 57 -12.83 22.51 -9.95
C THR A 57 -11.54 23.24 -9.60
N SER A 58 -10.37 22.62 -9.80
CA SER A 58 -9.07 23.28 -9.61
C SER A 58 -8.88 24.48 -10.55
N TYR A 59 -9.31 24.37 -11.81
CA TYR A 59 -9.23 25.45 -12.80
C TYR A 59 -10.14 26.63 -12.46
N ILE A 60 -11.34 26.35 -11.96
CA ILE A 60 -12.27 27.38 -11.46
C ILE A 60 -11.62 28.16 -10.30
N HIS A 61 -10.96 27.45 -9.39
CA HIS A 61 -10.33 28.04 -8.20
C HIS A 61 -8.91 28.57 -8.41
N ARG A 62 -8.44 28.71 -9.65
CA ARG A 62 -7.05 29.11 -9.98
C ARG A 62 -6.56 30.41 -9.32
N HIS A 63 -7.48 31.31 -8.99
CA HIS A 63 -7.18 32.61 -8.36
C HIS A 63 -6.99 32.53 -6.85
N ASN A 64 -7.39 31.42 -6.21
CA ASN A 64 -7.20 31.18 -4.79
C ASN A 64 -6.34 29.93 -4.61
N LEU A 65 -5.03 30.13 -4.38
CA LEU A 65 -4.06 29.05 -4.39
C LEU A 65 -4.39 27.94 -3.37
N GLY A 66 -4.79 28.29 -2.14
CA GLY A 66 -5.12 27.29 -1.11
C GLY A 66 -6.31 26.40 -1.49
N ASN A 67 -7.34 26.96 -2.14
CA ASN A 67 -8.46 26.16 -2.65
C ASN A 67 -8.07 25.36 -3.91
N MET A 68 -7.22 25.92 -4.78
CA MET A 68 -6.68 25.22 -5.95
C MET A 68 -5.86 24.00 -5.53
N MET A 69 -4.93 24.15 -4.58
CA MET A 69 -4.04 23.09 -4.10
C MET A 69 -4.81 21.94 -3.45
N LYS A 70 -5.91 22.24 -2.72
CA LYS A 70 -6.82 21.20 -2.20
C LYS A 70 -7.41 20.35 -3.33
N ASN A 71 -7.92 20.99 -4.39
CA ASN A 71 -8.48 20.28 -5.54
C ASN A 71 -7.42 19.50 -6.33
N ILE A 72 -6.20 20.04 -6.45
CA ILE A 72 -5.05 19.32 -7.02
C ILE A 72 -4.72 18.08 -6.19
N GLY A 73 -4.78 18.14 -4.86
CA GLY A 73 -4.62 16.97 -3.98
C GLY A 73 -5.65 15.86 -4.27
N PHE A 74 -6.92 16.22 -4.44
CA PHE A 74 -7.94 15.24 -4.85
C PHE A 74 -7.67 14.68 -6.26
N ALA A 75 -7.27 15.51 -7.22
CA ALA A 75 -6.92 15.08 -8.57
C ALA A 75 -5.72 14.11 -8.57
N ILE A 76 -4.67 14.39 -7.78
CA ILE A 76 -3.53 13.50 -7.56
C ILE A 76 -3.98 12.15 -7.01
N THR A 77 -4.95 12.15 -6.09
CA THR A 77 -5.49 10.92 -5.49
C THR A 77 -6.25 10.09 -6.53
N GLY A 78 -7.06 10.72 -7.37
CA GLY A 78 -7.73 10.06 -8.49
C GLY A 78 -6.74 9.49 -9.51
N LEU A 79 -5.71 10.26 -9.90
CA LEU A 79 -4.64 9.78 -10.79
C LEU A 79 -3.87 8.59 -10.19
N SER A 80 -3.61 8.63 -8.88
CA SER A 80 -3.00 7.52 -8.15
C SER A 80 -3.88 6.26 -8.18
N ALA A 81 -5.19 6.41 -8.04
CA ALA A 81 -6.13 5.29 -8.13
C ALA A 81 -6.17 4.70 -9.55
N ILE A 82 -6.18 5.55 -10.59
CA ILE A 82 -6.10 5.11 -12.00
C ILE A 82 -4.82 4.31 -12.24
N LEU A 83 -3.66 4.85 -11.83
CA LEU A 83 -2.38 4.17 -11.95
C LEU A 83 -2.42 2.78 -11.29
N LYS A 84 -2.97 2.69 -10.08
CA LYS A 84 -3.07 1.43 -9.33
C LYS A 84 -3.95 0.39 -10.05
N VAL A 85 -5.15 0.79 -10.49
CA VAL A 85 -6.08 -0.12 -11.21
C VAL A 85 -5.47 -0.59 -12.52
N VAL A 86 -4.87 0.31 -13.30
CA VAL A 86 -4.23 -0.01 -14.58
C VAL A 86 -3.04 -0.96 -14.36
N SER A 87 -2.17 -0.66 -13.40
CA SER A 87 -1.01 -1.51 -13.08
C SER A 87 -1.41 -2.92 -12.69
N PHE A 88 -2.47 -3.09 -11.88
CA PHE A 88 -2.96 -4.41 -11.47
C PHE A 88 -3.66 -5.16 -12.61
N THR A 89 -4.38 -4.44 -13.48
CA THR A 89 -5.09 -5.03 -14.61
C THR A 89 -4.12 -5.52 -15.68
N ILE A 90 -3.11 -4.72 -16.03
CA ILE A 90 -2.09 -5.10 -17.03
C ILE A 90 -1.24 -6.27 -16.51
N ASN A 91 -0.78 -6.20 -15.27
CA ASN A 91 0.12 -7.19 -14.69
C ASN A 91 -0.59 -8.38 -14.04
N ARG A 92 -1.88 -8.60 -14.35
CA ARG A 92 -2.73 -9.61 -13.71
C ARG A 92 -2.09 -11.00 -13.72
N GLY A 93 -1.60 -11.45 -14.87
CA GLY A 93 -1.00 -12.79 -15.02
C GLY A 93 0.25 -12.96 -14.15
N SER A 94 1.15 -11.96 -14.16
CA SER A 94 2.35 -11.94 -13.34
C SER A 94 2.01 -11.94 -11.85
N LEU A 95 1.01 -11.15 -11.42
CA LEU A 95 0.54 -11.11 -10.03
C LEU A 95 -0.06 -12.44 -9.55
N ILE A 96 -0.78 -13.17 -10.42
CA ILE A 96 -1.29 -14.51 -10.11
C ILE A 96 -0.13 -15.47 -9.84
N ASN A 97 0.84 -15.52 -10.76
CA ASN A 97 1.99 -16.42 -10.63
C ASN A 97 2.81 -16.08 -9.38
N TYR A 98 3.09 -14.80 -9.19
CA TYR A 98 3.79 -14.26 -8.03
C TYR A 98 3.12 -14.66 -6.70
N HIS A 99 1.81 -14.40 -6.57
CA HIS A 99 1.08 -14.72 -5.36
C HIS A 99 1.10 -16.22 -5.05
N ARG A 100 0.97 -17.08 -6.07
CA ARG A 100 1.06 -18.54 -5.89
C ARG A 100 2.42 -18.95 -5.37
N ILE A 101 3.49 -18.56 -6.08
CA ILE A 101 4.86 -18.93 -5.71
C ILE A 101 5.19 -18.45 -4.29
N LEU A 102 4.90 -17.19 -3.97
CA LEU A 102 5.24 -16.64 -2.66
C LEU A 102 4.39 -17.26 -1.54
N ASN A 103 3.09 -17.47 -1.77
CA ASN A 103 2.23 -18.11 -0.80
C ASN A 103 2.64 -19.56 -0.55
N ASP A 104 2.98 -20.31 -1.59
CA ASP A 104 3.43 -21.70 -1.47
C ASP A 104 4.73 -21.79 -0.66
N LEU A 105 5.70 -20.91 -0.94
CA LEU A 105 6.95 -20.82 -0.17
C LEU A 105 6.71 -20.45 1.30
N PHE A 106 5.75 -19.56 1.56
CA PHE A 106 5.40 -19.16 2.93
C PHE A 106 4.70 -20.28 3.69
N GLU A 107 3.71 -20.94 3.08
CA GLU A 107 2.98 -22.05 3.69
C GLU A 107 3.90 -23.26 3.93
N GLU A 108 4.85 -23.54 3.04
CA GLU A 108 5.85 -24.60 3.23
C GLU A 108 6.66 -24.39 4.52
N GLU A 109 7.10 -23.17 4.81
CA GLU A 109 7.80 -22.85 6.06
C GLU A 109 6.88 -22.85 7.27
N LEU A 110 5.62 -22.46 7.08
CA LEU A 110 4.62 -22.43 8.15
C LEU A 110 4.28 -23.83 8.69
N MET A 111 4.33 -24.84 7.83
CA MET A 111 3.94 -26.23 8.15
C MET A 111 5.07 -27.07 8.77
N GLN A 112 6.29 -26.53 8.89
CA GLN A 112 7.44 -27.31 9.36
C GLN A 112 7.51 -27.46 10.89
N ASN A 113 7.80 -26.38 11.63
CA ASN A 113 8.16 -26.47 13.05
C ASN A 113 7.55 -25.31 13.85
N ASP A 114 7.16 -25.58 15.09
CA ASP A 114 6.59 -24.60 16.03
C ASP A 114 7.52 -23.42 16.33
N LYS A 115 8.83 -23.69 16.37
CA LYS A 115 9.85 -22.63 16.55
C LYS A 115 9.89 -21.70 15.33
N ILE A 116 9.89 -22.26 14.12
CA ILE A 116 9.87 -21.50 12.86
C ILE A 116 8.58 -20.67 12.77
N ARG A 117 7.44 -21.29 13.10
CA ARG A 117 6.14 -20.64 13.14
C ARG A 117 6.12 -19.44 14.10
N THR A 118 6.80 -19.55 15.24
CA THR A 118 6.94 -18.46 16.21
C THR A 118 7.76 -17.29 15.62
N ILE A 119 8.82 -17.59 14.87
CA ILE A 119 9.68 -16.60 14.21
C ILE A 119 8.94 -15.90 13.08
N ILE A 120 8.23 -16.64 12.23
CA ILE A 120 7.38 -16.12 11.15
C ILE A 120 6.34 -15.13 11.70
N PHE A 121 5.74 -15.44 12.84
CA PHE A 121 4.71 -14.59 13.45
C PHE A 121 5.27 -13.44 14.31
N SER A 122 6.58 -13.36 14.55
CA SER A 122 7.18 -12.31 15.39
C SER A 122 6.95 -10.89 14.84
N SER A 123 7.01 -10.70 13.52
CA SER A 123 6.76 -9.42 12.84
C SER A 123 5.29 -9.17 12.49
N LEU A 124 4.42 -10.15 12.65
CA LEU A 124 3.02 -10.06 12.21
C LEU A 124 2.30 -8.89 12.90
N HIS A 125 2.55 -8.72 14.20
CA HIS A 125 1.96 -7.66 15.01
C HIS A 125 2.21 -6.26 14.44
N THR A 126 3.47 -5.94 14.15
CA THR A 126 3.87 -4.66 13.59
C THR A 126 3.24 -4.42 12.22
N MET A 127 3.17 -5.45 11.38
CA MET A 127 2.64 -5.34 10.02
C MET A 127 1.13 -5.05 9.99
N TYR A 128 0.33 -5.78 10.77
CA TYR A 128 -1.12 -5.52 10.78
C TYR A 128 -1.47 -4.24 11.53
N ILE A 129 -0.72 -3.83 12.57
CA ILE A 129 -0.95 -2.55 13.25
C ILE A 129 -0.73 -1.39 12.28
N LEU A 130 0.36 -1.43 11.51
CA LEU A 130 0.64 -0.41 10.51
C LEU A 130 -0.48 -0.34 9.47
N THR A 131 -0.97 -1.50 9.03
CA THR A 131 -2.06 -1.62 8.06
C THR A 131 -3.40 -1.11 8.60
N TYR A 132 -3.84 -1.61 9.76
CA TYR A 132 -5.11 -1.20 10.37
C TYR A 132 -5.07 0.24 10.86
N GLY A 133 -3.93 0.70 11.37
CA GLY A 133 -3.71 2.09 11.76
C GLY A 133 -3.81 3.03 10.56
N TYR A 134 -3.15 2.71 9.45
CA TYR A 134 -3.26 3.48 8.21
C TYR A 134 -4.70 3.51 7.69
N PHE A 135 -5.38 2.36 7.65
CA PHE A 135 -6.76 2.26 7.23
C PHE A 135 -7.70 3.10 8.12
N ALA A 136 -7.61 2.94 9.45
CA ALA A 136 -8.41 3.67 10.41
C ALA A 136 -8.18 5.19 10.34
N LEU A 137 -6.92 5.60 10.19
CA LEU A 137 -6.55 7.02 10.02
C LEU A 137 -7.20 7.58 8.74
N ALA A 138 -7.01 6.92 7.60
CA ALA A 138 -7.56 7.36 6.33
C ALA A 138 -9.10 7.45 6.38
N THR A 139 -9.78 6.44 6.92
CA THR A 139 -11.24 6.44 7.04
C THR A 139 -11.73 7.53 7.99
N THR A 140 -11.06 7.75 9.12
CA THR A 140 -11.46 8.77 10.10
C THR A 140 -11.36 10.17 9.51
N LEU A 141 -10.29 10.45 8.76
CA LEU A 141 -10.08 11.75 8.15
C LEU A 141 -11.07 12.03 7.00
N ILE A 142 -11.41 11.00 6.20
CA ILE A 142 -12.49 11.11 5.20
C ILE A 142 -13.83 11.40 5.88
N LEU A 143 -14.18 10.65 6.93
CA LEU A 143 -15.43 10.88 7.66
C LEU A 143 -15.48 12.28 8.27
N LEU A 144 -14.39 12.75 8.89
CA LEU A 144 -14.30 14.09 9.46
C LEU A 144 -14.47 15.19 8.41
N TYR A 145 -13.92 14.98 7.21
CA TYR A 145 -14.04 15.92 6.10
C TYR A 145 -15.49 16.08 5.60
N PHE A 146 -16.24 14.98 5.48
CA PHE A 146 -17.63 15.03 5.03
C PHE A 146 -18.64 15.29 6.16
N ALA A 147 -18.27 15.08 7.43
CA ALA A 147 -19.16 15.18 8.60
C ALA A 147 -19.95 16.49 8.68
N PRO A 148 -19.39 17.70 8.44
CA PRO A 148 -20.15 18.95 8.53
C PRO A 148 -21.39 18.97 7.63
N SER A 149 -21.27 18.43 6.41
CA SER A 149 -22.38 18.38 5.44
C SER A 149 -23.48 17.43 5.91
N TYR A 150 -23.10 16.25 6.41
CA TYR A 150 -24.08 15.28 6.94
C TYR A 150 -24.73 15.75 8.25
N LEU A 151 -23.98 16.38 9.16
CA LEU A 151 -24.53 16.95 10.39
C LEU A 151 -25.55 18.05 10.10
N PHE A 152 -25.33 18.85 9.06
CA PHE A 152 -26.30 19.85 8.62
C PHE A 152 -27.61 19.20 8.15
N ILE A 153 -27.52 18.15 7.33
CA ILE A 153 -28.69 17.38 6.86
C ILE A 153 -29.44 16.75 8.03
N ILE A 154 -28.73 16.11 8.97
CA ILE A 154 -29.34 15.47 10.15
C ILE A 154 -30.09 16.50 11.00
N ARG A 155 -29.50 17.68 11.23
CA ARG A 155 -30.19 18.79 11.93
C ARG A 155 -31.42 19.25 11.17
N GLY A 156 -31.35 19.36 9.84
CA GLY A 156 -32.49 19.70 9.00
C GLY A 156 -33.66 18.71 9.15
N PHE A 157 -33.36 17.41 9.17
CA PHE A 157 -34.37 16.37 9.42
C PHE A 157 -34.98 16.47 10.82
N LEU A 158 -34.16 16.72 11.85
CA LEU A 158 -34.65 16.88 13.24
C LEU A 158 -35.58 18.09 13.40
N HIS A 159 -35.37 19.15 12.61
CA HIS A 159 -36.20 20.34 12.61
C HIS A 159 -37.29 20.33 11.53
N PHE A 160 -37.54 19.20 10.86
CA PHE A 160 -38.50 19.04 9.76
C PHE A 160 -38.33 20.06 8.61
N HIS A 161 -37.12 20.59 8.44
CA HIS A 161 -36.78 21.56 7.40
C HIS A 161 -35.51 21.12 6.65
N LEU A 162 -35.70 20.51 5.49
CA LEU A 162 -34.59 20.08 4.63
C LEU A 162 -34.07 21.27 3.81
N SER A 163 -32.98 21.87 4.26
CA SER A 163 -32.30 22.98 3.57
C SER A 163 -31.05 22.49 2.82
N THR A 164 -30.77 23.09 1.68
CA THR A 164 -29.53 22.91 0.89
C THR A 164 -28.45 23.94 1.21
N ASN A 165 -28.57 24.69 2.32
CA ASN A 165 -27.62 25.75 2.71
C ASN A 165 -26.26 25.24 3.26
N TYR A 166 -25.77 24.10 2.77
CA TYR A 166 -24.43 23.59 3.07
C TYR A 166 -23.63 23.49 1.78
N THR A 167 -22.31 23.70 1.84
CA THR A 167 -21.45 23.64 0.65
C THR A 167 -20.98 22.21 0.38
N LEU A 168 -21.15 21.71 -0.86
CA LEU A 168 -20.51 20.45 -1.28
C LEU A 168 -19.01 20.48 -1.00
N PRO A 169 -18.43 19.48 -0.30
CA PRO A 169 -17.05 19.54 0.17
C PRO A 169 -16.03 19.71 -0.96
N ILE A 170 -16.23 19.03 -2.09
CA ILE A 170 -15.28 19.02 -3.21
C ILE A 170 -15.69 20.06 -4.26
N SER A 171 -16.86 19.89 -4.89
CA SER A 171 -17.26 20.76 -6.00
C SER A 171 -17.82 22.11 -5.57
N ARG A 172 -18.14 22.30 -4.29
CA ARG A 172 -18.80 23.51 -3.74
C ARG A 172 -20.11 23.91 -4.45
N GLY A 173 -20.74 23.02 -5.20
CA GLY A 173 -22.01 23.27 -5.92
C GLY A 173 -21.85 23.75 -7.36
N TYR A 174 -20.65 24.20 -7.76
CA TYR A 174 -20.37 24.75 -9.09
C TYR A 174 -19.17 24.10 -9.80
N GLY A 175 -18.47 23.18 -9.13
CA GLY A 175 -17.34 22.44 -9.70
C GLY A 175 -17.74 21.26 -10.59
N HIS A 176 -19.03 20.92 -10.66
CA HIS A 176 -19.55 20.03 -11.70
C HIS A 176 -19.64 20.79 -13.03
N PHE A 177 -19.76 20.08 -14.17
CA PHE A 177 -19.94 20.71 -15.49
C PHE A 177 -21.22 21.58 -15.60
N TRP A 178 -22.08 21.51 -14.60
CA TRP A 178 -23.27 22.34 -14.43
C TRP A 178 -23.39 22.78 -12.97
N THR A 179 -24.08 23.90 -12.74
CA THR A 179 -24.45 24.34 -11.39
C THR A 179 -25.49 23.40 -10.81
N VAL A 180 -25.22 22.81 -9.64
CA VAL A 180 -26.12 21.86 -9.01
C VAL A 180 -27.34 22.62 -8.47
N PRO A 181 -28.57 22.25 -8.85
CA PRO A 181 -29.78 22.93 -8.36
C PRO A 181 -29.99 22.69 -6.85
N ASP A 182 -30.57 23.69 -6.19
CA ASP A 182 -30.89 23.70 -4.75
C ASP A 182 -32.13 22.83 -4.42
N ASN A 183 -32.10 21.56 -4.82
CA ASN A 183 -33.17 20.60 -4.58
C ASN A 183 -32.61 19.26 -4.07
N PHE A 184 -33.43 18.21 -4.06
CA PHE A 184 -33.00 16.88 -3.62
C PHE A 184 -31.75 16.34 -4.34
N LEU A 185 -31.50 16.79 -5.59
CA LEU A 185 -30.29 16.43 -6.34
C LEU A 185 -29.02 16.88 -5.63
N TYR A 186 -29.05 17.97 -4.86
CA TYR A 186 -27.90 18.45 -4.09
C TYR A 186 -27.41 17.40 -3.08
N HIS A 187 -28.34 16.69 -2.41
CA HIS A 187 -28.00 15.59 -1.50
C HIS A 187 -27.49 14.35 -2.24
N LEU A 188 -27.99 14.07 -3.45
CA LEU A 188 -27.45 12.98 -4.29
C LEU A 188 -26.03 13.28 -4.74
N HIS A 189 -25.72 14.54 -5.10
CA HIS A 189 -24.36 14.96 -5.41
C HIS A 189 -23.43 14.83 -4.21
N LEU A 190 -23.89 15.14 -2.98
CA LEU A 190 -23.11 14.88 -1.77
C LEU A 190 -22.80 13.38 -1.61
N LEU A 191 -23.80 12.50 -1.76
CA LEU A 191 -23.59 11.05 -1.67
C LEU A 191 -22.64 10.55 -2.76
N PHE A 192 -22.73 11.11 -3.96
CA PHE A 192 -21.84 10.80 -5.08
C PHE A 192 -20.39 11.21 -4.77
N GLU A 193 -20.15 12.45 -4.33
CA GLU A 193 -18.82 12.94 -3.93
C GLU A 193 -18.21 12.10 -2.79
N THR A 194 -19.00 11.78 -1.77
CA THR A 194 -18.59 10.92 -0.65
C THR A 194 -18.22 9.52 -1.13
N THR A 195 -19.03 8.93 -2.02
CA THR A 195 -18.80 7.57 -2.55
C THR A 195 -17.55 7.51 -3.42
N LEU A 196 -17.36 8.47 -4.32
CA LEU A 196 -16.17 8.55 -5.18
C LEU A 196 -14.89 8.71 -4.35
N THR A 197 -14.92 9.61 -3.38
CA THR A 197 -13.76 9.87 -2.51
C THR A 197 -13.46 8.69 -1.61
N GLY A 198 -14.50 8.09 -1.03
CA GLY A 198 -14.40 6.88 -0.21
C GLY A 198 -13.82 5.71 -1.01
N LEU A 199 -14.29 5.47 -2.23
CA LEU A 199 -13.76 4.42 -3.11
C LEU A 199 -12.29 4.68 -3.50
N SER A 200 -11.92 5.93 -3.78
CA SER A 200 -10.54 6.32 -4.09
C SER A 200 -9.60 6.15 -2.88
N GLY A 201 -10.05 6.54 -1.69
CA GLY A 201 -9.31 6.31 -0.44
C GLY A 201 -9.15 4.83 -0.13
N LEU A 202 -10.21 4.05 -0.30
CA LEU A 202 -10.20 2.60 -0.14
C LEU A 202 -9.25 1.92 -1.13
N MET A 203 -9.23 2.38 -2.38
CA MET A 203 -8.27 1.94 -3.41
C MET A 203 -6.84 2.12 -2.94
N ALA A 204 -6.50 3.32 -2.45
CA ALA A 204 -5.18 3.61 -1.91
C ALA A 204 -4.83 2.67 -0.76
N CYS A 205 -5.67 2.59 0.27
CA CYS A 205 -5.43 1.71 1.40
C CYS A 205 -5.30 0.23 1.01
N SER A 206 -6.12 -0.24 0.07
CA SER A 206 -6.14 -1.65 -0.34
C SER A 206 -4.83 -2.08 -0.99
N VAL A 207 -4.35 -1.35 -1.99
CA VAL A 207 -3.16 -1.70 -2.78
C VAL A 207 -1.88 -1.57 -1.95
N ASP A 208 -1.81 -0.56 -1.09
CA ASP A 208 -0.65 -0.27 -0.25
C ASP A 208 -0.54 -1.29 0.89
N SER A 209 -1.66 -1.62 1.52
CA SER A 209 -1.71 -2.68 2.54
C SER A 209 -1.35 -4.04 1.96
N PHE A 210 -1.73 -4.30 0.71
CA PHE A 210 -1.39 -5.54 0.03
C PHE A 210 0.12 -5.64 -0.27
N PHE A 211 0.77 -4.51 -0.58
CA PHE A 211 2.23 -4.45 -0.66
C PHE A 211 2.88 -4.83 0.67
N GLY A 212 2.40 -4.26 1.78
CA GLY A 212 2.86 -4.61 3.12
C GLY A 212 2.66 -6.10 3.46
N PHE A 213 1.53 -6.69 3.06
CA PHE A 213 1.28 -8.13 3.20
C PHE A 213 2.32 -8.98 2.44
N TYR A 214 2.66 -8.59 1.22
CA TYR A 214 3.67 -9.29 0.44
C TYR A 214 5.08 -9.19 1.01
N VAL A 215 5.47 -7.99 1.46
CA VAL A 215 6.73 -7.77 2.15
C VAL A 215 6.79 -8.60 3.44
N TYR A 216 5.68 -8.72 4.16
CA TYR A 216 5.59 -9.62 5.31
C TYR A 216 5.86 -11.08 4.93
N GLN A 217 5.19 -11.62 3.90
CA GLN A 217 5.43 -13.01 3.46
C GLN A 217 6.90 -13.21 3.06
N PHE A 218 7.45 -12.30 2.26
CA PHE A 218 8.86 -12.32 1.85
C PHE A 218 9.81 -12.40 3.04
N THR A 219 9.72 -11.41 3.93
CA THR A 219 10.65 -11.25 5.05
C THR A 219 10.52 -12.40 6.04
N SER A 220 9.30 -12.91 6.26
CA SER A 220 9.08 -14.07 7.12
C SER A 220 9.67 -15.36 6.53
N THR A 221 9.52 -15.61 5.22
CA THR A 221 10.17 -16.75 4.56
C THR A 221 11.70 -16.65 4.66
N MET A 222 12.27 -15.45 4.46
CA MET A 222 13.72 -15.25 4.61
C MET A 222 14.21 -15.48 6.04
N ARG A 223 13.47 -15.01 7.05
CA ARG A 223 13.78 -15.26 8.47
C ARG A 223 13.69 -16.74 8.84
N ALA A 224 12.70 -17.45 8.31
CA ALA A 224 12.56 -18.90 8.50
C ALA A 224 13.78 -19.64 7.92
N MET A 225 14.16 -19.33 6.68
CA MET A 225 15.36 -19.89 6.06
C MET A 225 16.63 -19.57 6.84
N ASN A 226 16.78 -18.32 7.31
CA ASN A 226 17.93 -17.90 8.12
C ASN A 226 18.02 -18.68 9.45
N PHE A 227 16.90 -18.82 10.14
CA PHE A 227 16.83 -19.59 11.38
C PHE A 227 17.25 -21.05 11.16
N ARG A 228 16.80 -21.66 10.07
CA ARG A 228 17.17 -23.04 9.70
C ARG A 228 18.67 -23.18 9.39
N LEU A 229 19.25 -22.20 8.70
CA LEU A 229 20.69 -22.17 8.40
C LEU A 229 21.54 -22.07 9.66
N THR A 230 21.09 -21.29 10.65
CA THR A 230 21.82 -21.04 11.89
C THR A 230 21.55 -22.09 12.97
N ASN A 231 20.46 -22.84 12.88
CA ASN A 231 20.06 -23.86 13.84
C ASN A 231 19.66 -25.17 13.12
N PRO A 232 20.60 -25.83 12.43
CA PRO A 232 20.32 -27.09 11.74
C PRO A 232 19.92 -28.19 12.73
N LEU A 233 19.03 -29.08 12.31
CA LEU A 233 18.72 -30.27 13.12
C LEU A 233 19.91 -31.25 13.10
N PRO A 234 20.16 -32.04 14.16
CA PRO A 234 21.28 -32.99 14.21
C PRO A 234 21.28 -34.03 13.08
N THR A 235 20.11 -34.27 12.48
CA THR A 235 19.91 -35.21 11.37
C THR A 235 20.02 -34.58 9.99
N GLU A 236 20.00 -33.25 9.88
CA GLU A 236 20.07 -32.53 8.61
C GLU A 236 21.52 -32.23 8.26
N LYS A 237 21.94 -32.62 7.04
CA LYS A 237 23.23 -32.17 6.51
C LYS A 237 23.14 -30.70 6.14
N PHE A 238 24.07 -29.90 6.65
CA PHE A 238 24.16 -28.47 6.34
C PHE A 238 24.16 -28.19 4.82
N LEU A 239 24.83 -29.04 4.03
CA LEU A 239 24.86 -28.94 2.56
C LEU A 239 23.47 -29.00 1.91
N ASP A 240 22.61 -29.92 2.37
CA ASP A 240 21.28 -30.10 1.78
C ASP A 240 20.36 -28.94 2.15
N LEU A 241 20.48 -28.46 3.38
CA LEU A 241 19.77 -27.28 3.87
C LEU A 241 20.19 -26.01 3.13
N LEU A 242 21.49 -25.84 2.89
CA LEU A 242 22.01 -24.74 2.10
C LEU A 242 21.50 -24.79 0.66
N ARG A 243 21.56 -25.94 -0.02
CA ARG A 243 21.01 -26.11 -1.38
C ARG A 243 19.53 -25.74 -1.45
N MET A 244 18.75 -26.16 -0.45
CA MET A 244 17.33 -25.81 -0.33
C MET A 244 17.14 -24.30 -0.17
N CYS A 245 17.89 -23.65 0.72
CA CYS A 245 17.84 -22.20 0.91
C CYS A 245 18.22 -21.43 -0.36
N VAL A 246 19.25 -21.87 -1.10
CA VAL A 246 19.63 -21.27 -2.39
C VAL A 246 18.50 -21.37 -3.41
N ALA A 247 17.91 -22.56 -3.57
CA ALA A 247 16.82 -22.77 -4.52
C ALA A 247 15.59 -21.90 -4.18
N LYS A 248 15.25 -21.77 -2.89
CA LYS A 248 14.17 -20.89 -2.44
C LYS A 248 14.50 -19.41 -2.63
N HIS A 249 15.72 -18.99 -2.31
CA HIS A 249 16.19 -17.62 -2.50
C HIS A 249 16.11 -17.21 -3.99
N GLN A 250 16.47 -18.10 -4.92
CA GLN A 250 16.32 -17.85 -6.36
C GLN A 250 14.86 -17.65 -6.79
N ARG A 251 13.91 -18.40 -6.21
CA ARG A 251 12.47 -18.19 -6.45
C ARG A 251 12.00 -16.85 -5.86
N LEU A 252 12.46 -16.50 -4.67
CA LEU A 252 12.20 -15.21 -4.04
C LEU A 252 12.75 -14.04 -4.87
N LEU A 253 13.92 -14.17 -5.51
CA LEU A 253 14.46 -13.14 -6.41
C LEU A 253 13.50 -12.86 -7.57
N ARG A 254 12.99 -13.90 -8.25
CA ARG A 254 12.00 -13.74 -9.34
C ARG A 254 10.71 -13.08 -8.86
N CYS A 255 10.28 -13.44 -7.66
CA CYS A 255 9.14 -12.83 -7.00
C CYS A 255 9.39 -11.33 -6.73
N ARG A 256 10.61 -10.96 -6.35
CA ARG A 256 11.00 -9.57 -6.07
C ARG A 256 11.00 -8.75 -7.35
N ASP A 257 11.47 -9.30 -8.46
CA ASP A 257 11.46 -8.61 -9.76
C ASP A 257 10.03 -8.31 -10.24
N THR A 258 9.11 -9.25 -10.00
CA THR A 258 7.69 -9.03 -10.31
C THR A 258 7.09 -7.95 -9.41
N LEU A 259 7.42 -7.96 -8.11
CA LEU A 259 6.94 -6.97 -7.17
C LEU A 259 7.48 -5.57 -7.50
N GLU A 260 8.76 -5.46 -7.86
CA GLU A 260 9.37 -4.21 -8.33
C GLU A 260 8.74 -3.70 -9.62
N HIS A 261 8.48 -4.56 -10.59
CA HIS A 261 7.85 -4.16 -11.85
C HIS A 261 6.45 -3.55 -11.64
N VAL A 262 5.66 -4.11 -10.72
CA VAL A 262 4.29 -3.63 -10.45
C VAL A 262 4.29 -2.40 -9.54
N TYR A 263 5.05 -2.42 -8.45
CA TYR A 263 5.00 -1.37 -7.42
C TYR A 263 6.05 -0.28 -7.60
N GLY A 264 7.11 -0.49 -8.37
CA GLY A 264 8.14 0.51 -8.65
C GLY A 264 7.57 1.82 -9.20
N PRO A 265 6.75 1.79 -10.26
CA PRO A 265 6.07 2.99 -10.79
C PRO A 265 5.11 3.64 -9.78
N ILE A 266 4.43 2.83 -8.96
CA ILE A 266 3.49 3.32 -7.93
C ILE A 266 4.25 4.10 -6.85
N VAL A 267 5.36 3.56 -6.37
CA VAL A 267 6.21 4.21 -5.36
C VAL A 267 6.83 5.48 -5.93
N PHE A 268 7.31 5.45 -7.18
CA PHE A 268 7.83 6.64 -7.84
C PHE A 268 6.79 7.75 -7.95
N TRP A 269 5.56 7.40 -8.34
CA TRP A 269 4.44 8.34 -8.35
C TRP A 269 4.17 8.95 -6.97
N HIS A 270 4.27 8.15 -5.90
CA HIS A 270 4.15 8.66 -4.53
C HIS A 270 5.25 9.66 -4.17
N ILE A 271 6.51 9.40 -4.54
CA ILE A 271 7.62 10.33 -4.30
C ILE A 271 7.38 11.67 -5.01
N VAL A 272 7.05 11.64 -6.30
CA VAL A 272 6.80 12.86 -7.09
C VAL A 272 5.62 13.65 -6.54
N THR A 273 4.51 12.98 -6.24
CA THR A 273 3.32 13.66 -5.72
C THR A 273 3.51 14.21 -4.32
N ASN A 274 4.30 13.54 -3.47
CA ASN A 274 4.63 14.06 -2.15
C ASN A 274 5.48 15.35 -2.24
N ALA A 275 6.42 15.43 -3.19
CA ALA A 275 7.19 16.64 -3.43
C ALA A 275 6.30 17.83 -3.84
N ILE A 276 5.34 17.60 -4.75
CA ILE A 276 4.36 18.65 -5.16
C ILE A 276 3.56 19.16 -3.95
N LEU A 277 3.15 18.24 -3.06
CA LEU A 277 2.36 18.60 -1.87
C LEU A 277 3.17 19.35 -0.83
N LEU A 278 4.44 18.97 -0.62
CA LEU A 278 5.39 19.70 0.20
C LEU A 278 5.54 21.16 -0.25
N CYS A 279 5.72 21.38 -1.55
CA CYS A 279 5.79 22.74 -2.11
C CYS A 279 4.51 23.53 -1.82
N GLY A 280 3.34 22.90 -1.95
CA GLY A 280 2.06 23.50 -1.56
C GLY A 280 1.97 23.85 -0.08
N LEU A 281 2.48 22.99 0.80
CA LEU A 281 2.41 23.20 2.26
C LEU A 281 3.29 24.36 2.68
N MET A 282 4.47 24.48 2.10
CA MET A 282 5.37 25.60 2.35
C MET A 282 4.72 26.94 1.98
N TYR A 283 3.99 26.98 0.86
CA TYR A 283 3.26 28.18 0.45
C TYR A 283 2.10 28.49 1.42
N ASP A 284 1.27 27.50 1.74
CA ASP A 284 0.11 27.68 2.63
C ASP A 284 0.53 28.03 4.08
N ALA A 285 1.76 27.69 4.49
CA ALA A 285 2.29 27.99 5.83
C ALA A 285 2.91 29.40 5.96
N MET A 286 3.18 30.11 4.86
CA MET A 286 3.76 31.46 4.89
C MET A 286 2.85 32.53 5.53
N PRO A 287 1.52 32.55 5.31
CA PRO A 287 0.64 33.51 5.97
C PRO A 287 0.31 33.05 7.41
N LEU A 288 1.04 33.57 8.40
CA LEU A 288 0.86 33.28 9.85
C LEU A 288 -0.49 33.75 10.45
N SER A 289 -1.42 34.29 9.64
CA SER A 289 -2.56 35.07 10.14
C SER A 289 -3.88 34.29 10.31
N ASP A 290 -4.03 33.08 9.76
CA ASP A 290 -5.32 32.35 9.81
C ASP A 290 -5.19 30.85 10.13
N PHE A 291 -4.98 30.53 11.42
CA PHE A 291 -4.95 29.15 11.93
C PHE A 291 -6.24 28.35 11.68
N LYS A 292 -7.38 29.01 11.37
CA LYS A 292 -8.64 28.33 11.03
C LYS A 292 -8.64 27.72 9.62
N GLY A 293 -7.81 28.22 8.70
CA GLY A 293 -7.70 27.72 7.32
C GLY A 293 -6.75 26.53 7.13
N VAL A 294 -5.85 26.32 8.10
CA VAL A 294 -4.71 25.36 8.05
C VAL A 294 -5.13 23.89 8.21
N SER A 295 -6.40 23.57 8.48
CA SER A 295 -6.77 22.20 8.91
C SER A 295 -6.84 21.14 7.79
N MET A 296 -7.38 21.44 6.60
CA MET A 296 -7.72 20.38 5.61
C MET A 296 -6.58 19.95 4.68
N PHE A 297 -5.80 20.91 4.17
CA PHE A 297 -4.68 20.59 3.28
C PHE A 297 -3.55 19.89 4.06
N LEU A 298 -3.31 20.34 5.30
CA LEU A 298 -2.43 19.66 6.26
C LEU A 298 -2.89 18.21 6.54
N THR A 299 -4.19 18.00 6.74
CA THR A 299 -4.76 16.66 6.95
C THR A 299 -4.46 15.72 5.78
N TYR A 300 -4.65 16.21 4.54
CA TYR A 300 -4.33 15.43 3.34
C TYR A 300 -2.83 15.13 3.23
N ALA A 301 -1.98 16.11 3.52
CA ALA A 301 -0.54 15.93 3.53
C ALA A 301 -0.10 14.87 4.54
N VAL A 302 -0.66 14.86 5.76
CA VAL A 302 -0.36 13.84 6.77
C VAL A 302 -0.66 12.43 6.25
N ILE A 303 -1.80 12.21 5.58
CA ILE A 303 -2.12 10.90 4.98
C ILE A 303 -1.06 10.51 3.94
N LYS A 304 -0.62 11.46 3.12
CA LYS A 304 0.38 11.24 2.07
C LYS A 304 1.78 10.96 2.61
N PHE A 305 2.18 11.63 3.69
CA PHE A 305 3.42 11.30 4.38
C PHE A 305 3.36 9.93 5.01
N VAL A 306 2.27 9.59 5.70
CA VAL A 306 2.08 8.25 6.27
C VAL A 306 2.14 7.19 5.16
N GLN A 307 1.49 7.43 4.03
CA GLN A 307 1.56 6.54 2.85
C GLN A 307 2.99 6.38 2.32
N THR A 308 3.75 7.46 2.19
CA THR A 308 5.14 7.39 1.69
C THR A 308 6.06 6.70 2.71
N PHE A 309 5.86 6.99 3.99
CA PHE A 309 6.59 6.38 5.10
C PHE A 309 6.34 4.86 5.17
N THR A 310 5.10 4.39 5.00
CA THR A 310 4.81 2.94 5.04
C THR A 310 5.55 2.21 3.93
N TYR A 311 5.57 2.74 2.70
CA TYR A 311 6.35 2.18 1.60
C TYR A 311 7.86 2.13 1.90
N ALA A 312 8.42 3.24 2.40
CA ALA A 312 9.83 3.32 2.76
C ALA A 312 10.20 2.33 3.88
N TRP A 313 9.33 2.22 4.89
CA TRP A 313 9.48 1.26 5.99
C TRP A 313 9.46 -0.18 5.50
N TYR A 314 8.48 -0.55 4.68
CA TYR A 314 8.40 -1.90 4.09
C TYR A 314 9.65 -2.23 3.26
N GLY A 315 10.14 -1.29 2.46
CA GLY A 315 11.39 -1.44 1.72
C GLY A 315 12.60 -1.70 2.62
N THR A 316 12.75 -0.93 3.71
CA THR A 316 13.82 -1.16 4.70
C THR A 316 13.68 -2.50 5.42
N VAL A 317 12.46 -2.92 5.78
CA VAL A 317 12.26 -4.24 6.40
C VAL A 317 12.70 -5.37 5.48
N LEU A 318 12.44 -5.26 4.17
CA LEU A 318 12.90 -6.23 3.18
C LEU A 318 14.44 -6.26 3.05
N ILE A 319 15.07 -5.08 2.97
CA ILE A 319 16.53 -4.96 2.89
C ILE A 319 17.19 -5.60 4.12
N ASN A 320 16.70 -5.28 5.32
CA ASN A 320 17.23 -5.83 6.56
C ASN A 320 17.08 -7.35 6.62
N ALA A 321 15.92 -7.89 6.23
CA ALA A 321 15.73 -9.34 6.18
C ALA A 321 16.66 -10.03 5.18
N SER A 322 17.00 -9.36 4.07
CA SER A 322 17.98 -9.86 3.10
C SER A 322 19.41 -9.83 3.61
N GLU A 323 19.79 -8.78 4.33
CA GLU A 323 21.09 -8.68 4.99
C GLU A 323 21.23 -9.73 6.10
N ASP A 324 20.20 -9.92 6.93
CA ASP A 324 20.18 -10.94 7.98
C ASP A 324 20.36 -12.34 7.41
N PHE A 325 19.70 -12.65 6.28
CA PHE A 325 19.87 -13.93 5.59
C PHE A 325 21.31 -14.11 5.07
N ARG A 326 21.90 -13.06 4.51
CA ARG A 326 23.30 -13.09 4.04
C ARG A 326 24.28 -13.30 5.20
N ASN A 327 24.07 -12.60 6.30
CA ASN A 327 24.85 -12.77 7.54
C ASN A 327 24.70 -14.19 8.09
N GLY A 328 23.50 -14.76 8.07
CA GLY A 328 23.26 -16.14 8.47
C GLY A 328 23.99 -17.18 7.64
N ILE A 329 24.08 -16.98 6.32
CA ILE A 329 24.92 -17.80 5.46
C ILE A 329 26.40 -17.63 5.84
N TYR A 330 26.86 -16.38 6.01
CA TYR A 330 28.25 -16.08 6.33
C TYR A 330 28.71 -16.75 7.64
N PHE A 331 27.92 -16.63 8.72
CA PHE A 331 28.21 -17.23 10.02
C PHE A 331 27.85 -18.72 10.13
N GLY A 332 27.32 -19.33 9.07
CA GLY A 332 26.98 -20.75 9.06
C GLY A 332 28.20 -21.68 9.01
N GLU A 333 27.98 -22.97 9.22
CA GLU A 333 29.05 -24.00 9.27
C GLU A 333 29.60 -24.41 7.89
N TRP A 334 29.40 -23.58 6.86
CA TRP A 334 29.81 -23.85 5.48
C TRP A 334 31.34 -23.88 5.30
N PHE A 335 32.11 -23.30 6.23
CA PHE A 335 33.58 -23.35 6.16
C PHE A 335 34.15 -24.70 6.64
N ASN A 336 33.50 -25.33 7.63
CA ASN A 336 33.96 -26.57 8.26
C ASN A 336 33.33 -27.84 7.66
N SER A 337 32.30 -27.70 6.82
CA SER A 337 31.67 -28.84 6.16
C SER A 337 32.45 -29.27 4.92
N SER A 338 32.44 -30.58 4.63
CA SER A 338 33.05 -31.20 3.44
C SER A 338 32.28 -30.87 2.15
N LEU A 339 32.14 -29.57 1.88
CA LEU A 339 31.41 -29.04 0.75
C LEU A 339 32.24 -29.13 -0.53
N ASP A 340 31.60 -29.61 -1.59
CA ASP A 340 32.13 -29.59 -2.94
C ASP A 340 32.46 -28.15 -3.39
N HIS A 341 33.50 -28.01 -4.20
CA HIS A 341 34.05 -26.71 -4.62
C HIS A 341 32.98 -25.84 -5.31
N HIS A 342 32.12 -26.45 -6.14
CA HIS A 342 31.03 -25.75 -6.81
C HIS A 342 30.00 -25.16 -5.84
N VAL A 343 29.73 -25.86 -4.73
CA VAL A 343 28.78 -25.37 -3.73
C VAL A 343 29.39 -24.20 -2.96
N ARG A 344 30.67 -24.27 -2.58
CA ARG A 344 31.38 -23.15 -1.95
C ARG A 344 31.37 -21.91 -2.83
N THR A 345 31.61 -22.06 -4.13
CA THR A 345 31.55 -20.94 -5.09
C THR A 345 30.15 -20.32 -5.16
N ASN A 346 29.08 -21.13 -5.18
CA ASN A 346 27.70 -20.63 -5.17
C ASN A 346 27.34 -19.89 -3.87
N VAL A 347 27.80 -20.38 -2.72
CA VAL A 347 27.63 -19.70 -1.42
C VAL A 347 28.32 -18.34 -1.44
N ILE A 348 29.57 -18.30 -1.90
CA ILE A 348 30.34 -17.06 -2.04
C ILE A 348 29.63 -16.09 -2.99
N LEU A 349 29.10 -16.56 -4.13
CA LEU A 349 28.33 -15.74 -5.06
C LEU A 349 27.09 -15.12 -4.41
N ILE A 350 26.36 -15.88 -3.59
CA ILE A 350 25.18 -15.36 -2.85
C ILE A 350 25.61 -14.33 -1.82
N MET A 351 26.73 -14.52 -1.13
CA MET A 351 27.28 -13.52 -0.21
C MET A 351 27.81 -12.27 -0.93
N MET A 352 28.24 -12.40 -2.19
CA MET A 352 28.67 -11.28 -3.02
C MET A 352 27.50 -10.54 -3.69
N GLN A 353 26.30 -11.12 -3.71
CA GLN A 353 25.11 -10.44 -4.23
C GLN A 353 24.71 -9.27 -3.32
N LYS A 354 24.24 -8.18 -3.94
CA LYS A 354 23.62 -7.06 -3.23
C LYS A 354 22.34 -7.56 -2.53
N PRO A 355 22.03 -7.05 -1.33
CA PRO A 355 20.79 -7.38 -0.65
C PRO A 355 19.58 -7.08 -1.55
N MET A 356 18.51 -7.87 -1.39
CA MET A 356 17.26 -7.66 -2.11
C MET A 356 16.67 -6.29 -1.74
N THR A 357 16.71 -5.36 -2.68
CA THR A 357 16.04 -4.05 -2.59
C THR A 357 14.86 -4.03 -3.53
N ILE A 358 13.80 -3.27 -3.26
CA ILE A 358 12.81 -2.93 -4.29
C ILE A 358 13.17 -1.53 -4.76
N ASN A 359 13.38 -1.30 -6.07
CA ASN A 359 13.70 0.04 -6.54
C ASN A 359 12.44 0.72 -7.10
N ALA A 360 12.27 1.99 -6.77
CA ALA A 360 11.35 2.89 -7.45
C ALA A 360 12.04 3.42 -8.71
N VAL A 361 11.92 2.66 -9.80
CA VAL A 361 12.56 2.90 -11.11
C VAL A 361 14.10 2.89 -11.03
N TYR A 362 14.71 3.90 -10.40
CA TYR A 362 16.16 4.06 -10.27
C TYR A 362 16.67 4.15 -8.83
N SER A 363 15.80 4.39 -7.84
CA SER A 363 16.21 4.59 -6.43
C SER A 363 15.69 3.49 -5.51
N PRO A 364 16.52 2.91 -4.62
CA PRO A 364 16.10 1.85 -3.72
C PRO A 364 15.09 2.38 -2.69
N VAL A 365 13.90 1.77 -2.62
CA VAL A 365 12.86 2.13 -1.65
C VAL A 365 13.35 1.80 -0.24
N ASN A 366 13.75 2.82 0.49
CA ASN A 366 14.23 2.72 1.86
C ASN A 366 13.88 3.98 2.66
N ILE A 367 14.07 3.93 3.98
CA ILE A 367 13.84 5.08 4.87
C ILE A 367 14.67 6.31 4.46
N THR A 368 15.84 6.14 3.82
CA THR A 368 16.65 7.28 3.38
C THR A 368 15.99 8.09 2.25
N ILE A 369 15.16 7.47 1.40
CA ILE A 369 14.33 8.22 0.45
C ILE A 369 13.34 9.10 1.21
N PHE A 370 12.70 8.59 2.25
CA PHE A 370 11.74 9.36 3.04
C PHE A 370 12.42 10.53 3.74
N THR A 371 13.60 10.33 4.35
CA THR A 371 14.33 11.41 5.00
C THR A 371 14.80 12.46 3.99
N ASN A 372 15.27 12.06 2.81
CA ASN A 372 15.73 13.00 1.78
C ASN A 372 14.59 13.80 1.12
N VAL A 373 13.36 13.29 1.16
CA VAL A 373 12.17 14.00 0.67
C VAL A 373 11.57 14.89 1.76
N SER A 374 11.86 14.62 3.03
CA SER A 374 11.29 15.35 4.19
C SER A 374 12.20 16.46 4.74
N ILE A 375 13.44 16.55 4.25
CA ILE A 375 14.42 17.61 4.53
C ILE A 375 14.50 18.50 3.30
#